data_AF-A0A5E4QQG4-F1
#
_entry.id   AF-A0A5E4QQG4-F1
#
_cell.length_a   1.000
_cell.length_b   1.000
_cell.length_c   1.000
_cell.angle_alpha   90.00
_cell.angle_beta   90.00
_cell.angle_gamma   90.00
#
_symmetry.space_group_name_H-M   'P 1'
#
loop_
_entity.id
_entity.type
_entity.pdbx_description
1 polymer ?
#
loop_
_entity_poly.entity_id
_entity_poly.type
_entity_poly.pdbx_seq_one_letter_code
_entity_poly.pdbx_strand_id
1 'polypeptide(L)'
;MSAQNVNVCDIGEDVKEVLKKFRFQKHTSNSALILKVNRDKQALEVDEQLEDIELEQLQDILPSHQPRFIVYSYKLEHSDGRRSFPMCFIFYTPRDAHMELQVMYAGTQRALAAAVGAPRLLEVREIDELTTDWLHDKLTR
;
A
#
# COMPACT_ATOMS: atom_id res chain seq x y z
N MET A 1 -26.87 -17.46 1.50
CA MET A 1 -25.49 -17.37 1.01
C MET A 1 -24.61 -17.14 2.22
N SER A 2 -23.86 -18.16 2.62
CA SER A 2 -22.99 -18.12 3.80
C SER A 2 -21.94 -17.04 3.57
N ALA A 3 -21.85 -16.05 4.46
CA ALA A 3 -20.71 -15.15 4.50
C ALA A 3 -19.46 -16.02 4.64
N GLN A 4 -18.63 -16.09 3.59
CA GLN A 4 -17.29 -16.63 3.75
C GLN A 4 -16.65 -15.78 4.85
N ASN A 5 -16.25 -16.41 5.97
CA ASN A 5 -15.46 -15.76 7.00
C ASN A 5 -14.17 -15.28 6.34
N VAL A 6 -14.15 -14.03 5.91
CA VAL A 6 -12.96 -13.43 5.34
C VAL A 6 -11.98 -13.29 6.49
N ASN A 7 -10.86 -14.02 6.42
CA ASN A 7 -9.92 -14.07 7.53
C ASN A 7 -9.17 -12.73 7.57
N VAL A 8 -9.44 -11.93 8.59
CA VAL A 8 -8.76 -10.65 8.83
C VAL A 8 -7.44 -10.97 9.52
N CYS A 9 -6.32 -10.65 8.88
CA CYS A 9 -5.01 -10.82 9.50
C CYS A 9 -4.79 -9.77 10.60
N ASP A 10 -4.06 -10.15 11.64
CA ASP A 10 -3.75 -9.25 12.75
C ASP A 10 -2.86 -8.10 12.29
N ILE A 11 -3.18 -6.89 12.77
CA ILE A 11 -2.36 -5.70 12.58
C ILE A 11 -1.58 -5.51 13.88
N GLY A 12 -0.41 -6.14 13.93
CA GLY A 12 0.49 -6.08 15.09
C GLY A 12 0.81 -4.65 15.51
N GLU A 13 1.14 -4.47 16.79
CA GLU A 13 1.47 -3.15 17.34
C GLU A 13 2.73 -2.57 16.68
N ASP A 14 3.69 -3.42 16.31
CA ASP A 14 4.86 -3.07 15.53
C ASP A 14 4.51 -2.42 14.18
N VAL A 15 3.56 -3.01 13.44
CA VAL A 15 3.07 -2.45 12.17
C VAL A 15 2.35 -1.12 12.41
N LYS A 16 1.51 -1.02 13.46
CA LYS A 16 0.83 0.24 13.80
C LYS A 16 1.82 1.35 14.17
N GLU A 17 2.87 1.02 14.91
CA GLU A 17 3.93 1.97 15.25
C GLU A 17 4.68 2.45 14.01
N VAL A 18 5.01 1.55 13.08
CA VAL A 18 5.68 1.90 11.81
C VAL A 18 4.76 2.76 10.94
N LEU A 19 3.49 2.41 10.79
CA LEU A 19 2.48 3.21 10.10
C LEU A 19 2.37 4.63 10.69
N LYS A 20 2.33 4.73 12.03
CA LYS A 20 2.27 6.00 12.73
C LYS A 20 3.54 6.83 12.49
N LYS A 21 4.72 6.22 12.57
CA LYS A 21 6.01 6.88 12.29
C LYS A 21 6.04 7.38 10.84
N PHE A 22 5.73 6.53 9.87
CA PHE A 22 5.68 6.89 8.45
C PHE A 22 4.67 8.02 8.16
N ARG A 23 3.52 8.03 8.84
CA ARG A 23 2.52 9.08 8.68
C ARG A 23 2.99 10.46 9.16
N PHE A 24 3.68 10.49 10.29
CA PHE A 24 4.08 11.75 10.93
C PHE A 24 5.53 12.16 10.61
N GLN A 25 6.28 11.32 9.90
CA GLN A 25 7.62 11.71 9.45
C GLN A 25 7.55 12.85 8.45
N LYS A 26 8.60 13.68 8.46
CA LYS A 26 8.74 14.79 7.53
C LYS A 26 9.35 14.27 6.22
N HIS A 27 8.49 13.91 5.29
CA HIS A 27 8.90 13.50 3.94
C HIS A 27 9.50 14.70 3.17
N THR A 28 10.58 14.45 2.44
CA THR A 28 11.24 15.43 1.55
C THR A 28 11.35 14.94 0.10
N SER A 29 11.24 13.62 -0.10
CA SER A 29 11.19 12.92 -1.37
C SER A 29 10.00 11.95 -1.36
N ASN A 30 9.78 11.26 -2.48
CA ASN A 30 8.85 10.14 -2.51
C ASN A 30 9.32 9.04 -1.55
N SER A 31 8.39 8.35 -0.89
CA SER A 31 8.72 7.27 0.05
C SER A 31 7.64 6.21 0.03
N ALA A 32 8.02 4.95 0.21
CA ALA A 32 7.12 3.81 0.21
C ALA A 32 7.30 2.97 1.47
N LEU A 33 6.20 2.59 2.11
CA LEU A 33 6.16 1.54 3.12
C LEU A 33 5.36 0.37 2.56
N ILE A 34 6.04 -0.75 2.33
CA ILE A 34 5.47 -1.97 1.76
C ILE A 34 5.17 -2.93 2.91
N LEU A 35 3.93 -3.43 2.95
CA LEU A 35 3.45 -4.39 3.94
C LEU A 35 2.99 -5.67 3.23
N LYS A 36 3.25 -6.80 3.88
CA LYS A 36 2.83 -8.12 3.41
C LYS A 36 2.03 -8.86 4.48
N VAL A 37 1.24 -9.82 4.05
CA VAL A 37 0.62 -10.82 4.95
C VAL A 37 1.58 -11.98 5.11
N ASN A 38 1.93 -12.28 6.36
CA ASN A 38 2.57 -13.54 6.73
C ASN A 38 1.48 -14.61 6.90
N ARG A 39 1.41 -15.55 5.95
CA ARG A 39 0.39 -16.61 5.92
C ARG A 39 0.44 -17.48 7.18
N ASP A 40 1.63 -17.84 7.64
CA ASP A 40 1.83 -18.76 8.76
C ASP A 40 1.41 -18.12 10.09
N LYS A 41 1.69 -16.82 10.24
CA LYS A 41 1.33 -16.05 11.45
C LYS A 41 -0.07 -15.44 11.37
N GLN A 42 -0.69 -15.43 10.20
CA GLN A 42 -1.94 -14.69 9.91
C GLN A 42 -1.89 -13.22 10.37
N ALA A 43 -0.75 -12.57 10.14
CA ALA A 43 -0.49 -11.21 10.59
C ALA A 43 0.18 -10.38 9.49
N LEU A 44 0.04 -9.05 9.56
CA LEU A 44 0.81 -8.13 8.74
C LEU A 44 2.24 -8.01 9.25
N GLU A 45 3.17 -7.86 8.30
CA GLU A 45 4.57 -7.56 8.57
C GLU A 45 5.03 -6.45 7.60
N VAL A 46 6.01 -5.66 8.04
CA VAL A 46 6.73 -4.76 7.14
C VAL A 46 7.57 -5.61 6.21
N ASP A 47 7.39 -5.41 4.90
CA ASP A 47 8.24 -6.03 3.90
C ASP A 47 9.47 -5.15 3.66
N GLU A 48 9.23 -3.90 3.26
CA GLU A 48 10.29 -2.92 2.98
C GLU A 48 9.84 -1.50 3.31
N GLN A 49 10.81 -0.64 3.64
CA GLN A 49 10.61 0.80 3.76
C GLN A 49 11.67 1.50 2.90
N LEU A 50 11.22 2.30 1.96
CA LEU A 50 12.04 2.90 0.90
C LEU A 50 11.89 4.43 0.94
N GLU A 51 13.00 5.12 0.72
CA GLU A 51 13.08 6.58 0.61
C GLU A 51 13.68 6.94 -0.75
N ASP A 52 13.26 8.07 -1.31
CA ASP A 52 13.70 8.56 -2.63
C ASP A 52 13.45 7.53 -3.76
N ILE A 53 12.21 7.05 -3.81
CA ILE A 53 11.77 5.99 -4.74
C ILE A 53 10.57 6.46 -5.57
N GLU A 54 10.63 6.29 -6.89
CA GLU A 54 9.50 6.49 -7.79
C GLU A 54 8.64 5.23 -7.90
N LEU A 55 7.37 5.37 -8.32
CA LEU A 55 6.45 4.23 -8.43
C LEU A 55 6.94 3.19 -9.45
N GLU A 56 7.53 3.65 -10.54
CA GLU A 56 8.10 2.81 -11.59
C GLU A 56 9.21 1.91 -11.04
N GLN A 57 10.00 2.39 -10.08
CA GLN A 57 11.04 1.59 -9.45
C GLN A 57 10.47 0.51 -8.52
N LEU A 58 9.26 0.71 -7.99
CA LEU A 58 8.58 -0.35 -7.22
C LEU A 58 8.22 -1.54 -8.10
N GLN A 59 8.11 -1.38 -9.42
CA GLN A 59 7.81 -2.48 -10.34
C GLN A 59 8.88 -3.57 -10.32
N ASP A 60 10.15 -3.20 -10.10
CA ASP A 60 11.27 -4.13 -10.00
C ASP A 60 11.40 -4.76 -8.60
N ILE A 61 10.76 -4.16 -7.58
CA ILE A 61 10.84 -4.58 -6.18
C ILE A 61 9.65 -5.49 -5.83
N LEU A 62 8.47 -5.18 -6.36
CA LEU A 62 7.24 -5.88 -6.03
C LEU A 62 7.18 -7.28 -6.66
N PRO A 63 6.75 -8.31 -5.91
CA PRO A 63 6.67 -9.66 -6.43
C PRO A 63 5.51 -9.81 -7.41
N SER A 64 5.77 -10.28 -8.62
CA SER A 64 4.78 -10.42 -9.69
C SER A 64 3.64 -11.43 -9.42
N HIS A 65 3.74 -12.24 -8.36
CA HIS A 65 2.76 -13.29 -8.02
C HIS A 65 2.18 -13.17 -6.62
N GLN A 66 2.49 -12.10 -5.87
CA GLN A 66 2.02 -11.95 -4.50
C GLN A 66 1.49 -10.54 -4.24
N PRO A 67 0.33 -10.39 -3.59
CA PRO A 67 -0.19 -9.07 -3.31
C PRO A 67 0.70 -8.29 -2.34
N ARG A 68 0.61 -6.96 -2.38
CA ARG A 68 1.27 -6.05 -1.44
C ARG A 68 0.38 -4.86 -1.11
N PHE A 69 0.44 -4.44 0.14
CA PHE A 69 -0.09 -3.15 0.56
C PHE A 69 1.05 -2.14 0.56
N ILE A 70 0.82 -0.96 0.01
CA ILE A 70 1.84 0.06 -0.14
C ILE A 70 1.26 1.36 0.41
N VAL A 71 1.90 1.93 1.42
CA VAL A 71 1.64 3.30 1.86
C VAL A 71 2.68 4.19 1.20
N TYR A 72 2.26 4.99 0.24
CA TYR A 72 3.15 5.81 -0.57
C TYR A 72 2.97 7.28 -0.24
N SER A 73 4.05 7.96 0.13
CA SER A 73 4.09 9.41 0.26
C SER A 73 4.52 10.00 -1.07
N TYR A 74 3.61 10.66 -1.76
CA TYR A 74 3.87 11.23 -3.09
C TYR A 74 4.18 12.72 -2.99
N LYS A 75 5.34 13.13 -3.50
CA LYS A 75 5.75 14.53 -3.63
C LYS A 75 4.95 15.18 -4.75
N LEU A 76 3.90 15.90 -4.36
CA LEU A 76 3.07 16.67 -5.27
C LEU A 76 3.50 18.14 -5.27
N GLU A 77 3.92 18.64 -6.42
CA GLU A 77 4.18 20.06 -6.66
C GLU A 77 2.92 20.74 -7.21
N HIS A 78 2.46 21.78 -6.52
CA HIS A 78 1.28 22.54 -6.90
C HIS A 78 1.65 23.67 -7.85
N SER A 79 0.70 24.13 -8.65
CA SER A 79 0.89 25.22 -9.62
C SER A 79 1.30 26.56 -9.00
N ASP A 80 1.03 26.76 -7.70
CA ASP A 80 1.45 27.94 -6.94
C ASP A 80 2.83 27.80 -6.27
N GLY A 81 3.56 26.72 -6.57
CA GLY A 81 4.89 26.44 -6.04
C GLY A 81 4.91 25.78 -4.67
N ARG A 82 3.75 25.52 -4.05
CA ARG A 82 3.70 24.73 -2.81
C ARG A 82 4.03 23.28 -3.09
N ARG A 83 4.61 22.61 -2.09
CA ARG A 83 4.86 21.17 -2.08
C ARG A 83 4.04 20.51 -0.99
N SER A 84 3.41 19.39 -1.32
CA SER A 84 2.71 18.55 -0.36
C SER A 84 3.11 17.09 -0.53
N PHE A 85 2.89 16.31 0.53
CA PHE A 85 3.21 14.89 0.56
C PHE A 85 1.96 14.08 0.92
N PRO A 86 0.91 14.05 0.06
CA PRO A 86 -0.24 13.20 0.28
C PRO A 86 0.17 11.74 0.45
N MET A 87 -0.39 11.09 1.48
CA MET A 87 -0.27 9.65 1.64
C MET A 87 -1.34 8.95 0.80
N CYS A 88 -0.89 8.05 -0.05
CA CYS A 88 -1.70 7.20 -0.89
C CYS A 88 -1.63 5.78 -0.35
N PHE A 89 -2.77 5.12 -0.21
CA PHE A 89 -2.81 3.71 0.15
C PHE A 89 -3.10 2.90 -1.12
N ILE A 90 -2.11 2.13 -1.55
CA ILE A 90 -2.15 1.35 -2.79
C ILE A 90 -2.20 -0.14 -2.43
N PHE A 91 -3.07 -0.88 -3.10
CA PHE A 91 -3.17 -2.32 -3.00
C PHE A 91 -2.84 -2.93 -4.35
N TYR A 92 -1.67 -3.55 -4.41
CA TYR A 92 -1.23 -4.30 -5.57
C TYR A 92 -1.75 -5.74 -5.48
N THR A 93 -2.55 -6.14 -6.45
CA THR A 93 -3.22 -7.46 -6.53
C THR A 93 -2.95 -8.14 -7.87
N PRO A 94 -1.74 -8.75 -8.05
CA PRO A 94 -1.42 -9.45 -9.29
C PRO A 94 -2.44 -10.55 -9.58
N ARG A 95 -2.82 -10.70 -10.85
CA ARG A 95 -3.83 -11.67 -11.27
C ARG A 95 -3.47 -13.11 -10.93
N ASP A 96 -2.18 -13.42 -10.98
CA ASP A 96 -1.64 -14.76 -10.76
C ASP A 96 -1.39 -15.09 -9.28
N ALA A 97 -1.80 -14.20 -8.35
CA ALA A 97 -1.69 -14.49 -6.93
C ALA A 97 -2.55 -15.68 -6.50
N HIS A 98 -2.00 -16.51 -5.60
CA HIS A 98 -2.70 -17.65 -5.05
C HIS A 98 -4.01 -17.22 -4.35
N MET A 99 -5.12 -17.91 -4.65
CA MET A 99 -6.47 -17.54 -4.20
C MET A 99 -6.57 -17.34 -2.68
N GLU A 100 -5.98 -18.23 -1.88
CA GLU A 100 -5.98 -18.11 -0.43
C GLU A 100 -5.32 -16.80 0.04
N LEU A 101 -4.21 -16.42 -0.61
CA LEU A 101 -3.50 -15.19 -0.29
C LEU A 101 -4.34 -13.97 -0.69
N GLN A 102 -4.97 -13.99 -1.88
CA GLN A 102 -5.90 -12.94 -2.29
C GLN A 102 -7.03 -12.73 -1.27
N VAL A 103 -7.61 -13.82 -0.74
CA VAL A 103 -8.67 -13.75 0.29
C VAL A 103 -8.15 -13.14 1.60
N MET A 104 -6.96 -13.54 2.06
CA MET A 104 -6.35 -12.99 3.28
C MET A 104 -6.10 -11.47 3.15
N TYR A 105 -5.54 -11.03 2.03
CA TYR A 105 -5.33 -9.60 1.79
C TYR A 105 -6.67 -8.86 1.68
N ALA A 106 -7.63 -9.35 0.90
CA ALA A 106 -8.95 -8.71 0.76
C ALA A 106 -9.68 -8.57 2.10
N GLY A 107 -9.58 -9.56 3.00
CA GLY A 107 -10.12 -9.47 4.37
C GLY A 107 -9.46 -8.42 5.23
N THR A 108 -8.15 -8.24 5.07
CA THR A 108 -7.34 -7.34 5.89
C THR A 108 -7.38 -5.90 5.41
N GLN A 109 -7.60 -5.69 4.11
CA GLN A 109 -7.57 -4.39 3.43
C GLN A 109 -8.35 -3.29 4.15
N ARG A 110 -9.59 -3.57 4.59
CA ARG A 110 -10.45 -2.57 5.24
C ARG A 110 -9.91 -2.17 6.61
N ALA A 111 -9.46 -3.13 7.41
CA ALA A 111 -8.88 -2.88 8.73
C ALA A 111 -7.58 -2.08 8.59
N LEU A 112 -6.74 -2.43 7.61
CA LEU A 112 -5.50 -1.72 7.35
C LEU A 112 -5.72 -0.31 6.84
N ALA A 113 -6.68 -0.09 5.93
CA ALA A 113 -7.04 1.25 5.46
C ALA A 113 -7.43 2.18 6.62
N ALA A 114 -8.20 1.67 7.59
CA ALA A 114 -8.56 2.40 8.80
C ALA A 114 -7.34 2.73 9.67
N ALA A 115 -6.39 1.79 9.81
CA ALA A 115 -5.16 1.99 10.59
C ALA A 115 -4.20 3.02 9.94
N VAL A 116 -4.06 3.00 8.60
CA VAL A 116 -3.29 3.99 7.85
C VAL A 116 -3.93 5.38 7.99
N GLY A 117 -5.27 5.44 8.04
CA GLY A 117 -6.02 6.69 8.05
C GLY A 117 -6.00 7.40 6.70
N ALA A 118 -5.79 6.65 5.61
CA ALA A 118 -5.88 7.16 4.25
C ALA A 118 -7.35 7.19 3.79
N PRO A 119 -7.80 8.27 3.13
CA PRO A 119 -9.20 8.43 2.75
C PRO A 119 -9.63 7.52 1.59
N ARG A 120 -8.68 7.07 0.76
CA ARG A 120 -8.96 6.27 -0.43
C ARG A 120 -7.89 5.20 -0.61
N LEU A 121 -8.36 3.96 -0.78
CA LEU A 121 -7.53 2.88 -1.27
C LEU A 121 -7.55 2.90 -2.81
N LEU A 122 -6.37 2.78 -3.41
CA LEU A 122 -6.16 2.64 -4.84
C LEU A 122 -5.76 1.20 -5.13
N GLU A 123 -6.43 0.55 -6.06
CA GLU A 123 -6.09 -0.82 -6.45
C GLU A 123 -5.43 -0.82 -7.84
N VAL A 124 -4.36 -1.62 -7.97
CA VAL A 124 -3.66 -1.87 -9.23
C VAL A 124 -3.42 -3.37 -9.37
N ARG A 125 -3.66 -3.91 -10.57
CA ARG A 125 -3.61 -5.36 -10.84
C ARG A 125 -2.47 -5.75 -11.78
N GLU A 126 -2.09 -4.84 -12.67
CA GLU A 126 -0.94 -5.00 -13.56
C GLU A 126 0.21 -4.16 -13.04
N ILE A 127 1.41 -4.73 -12.93
CA ILE A 127 2.54 -4.05 -12.29
C ILE A 127 3.02 -2.85 -13.12
N ASP A 128 2.96 -2.96 -14.43
CA ASP A 128 3.27 -1.95 -15.42
C ASP A 128 2.30 -0.76 -15.43
N GLU A 129 1.11 -0.90 -14.83
CA GLU A 129 0.20 0.23 -14.59
C GLU A 129 0.60 1.07 -13.37
N LEU A 130 1.44 0.54 -12.46
CA LEU A 130 1.87 1.25 -11.25
C LEU A 130 2.89 2.34 -11.60
N THR A 131 2.39 3.48 -12.04
CA THR A 131 3.17 4.62 -12.52
C THR A 131 2.75 5.91 -11.84
N THR A 132 3.60 6.92 -11.93
CA THR A 132 3.32 8.27 -11.44
C THR A 132 2.10 8.89 -12.13
N ASP A 133 1.98 8.69 -13.45
CA ASP A 133 0.83 9.16 -14.23
C ASP A 133 -0.47 8.49 -13.78
N TRP A 134 -0.45 7.17 -13.54
CA TRP A 134 -1.59 6.45 -12.98
C TRP A 134 -2.00 7.02 -11.62
N LEU A 135 -1.04 7.27 -10.73
CA LEU A 135 -1.34 7.80 -9.40
C LEU A 135 -1.94 9.21 -9.50
N HIS A 136 -1.37 10.07 -10.35
CA HIS A 136 -1.87 11.41 -10.58
C HIS A 136 -3.33 11.40 -11.09
N ASP A 137 -3.66 10.52 -12.02
CA ASP A 137 -5.03 10.30 -12.51
C ASP A 137 -5.99 9.82 -11.40
N LYS A 138 -5.51 9.04 -10.43
CA LYS A 138 -6.31 8.61 -9.27
C LYS A 138 -6.51 9.72 -8.24
N LEU A 139 -5.57 10.67 -8.13
CA LEU A 139 -5.64 11.76 -7.15
C LEU A 139 -6.48 12.94 -7.64
N THR A 140 -6.60 13.12 -8.96
CA THR A 140 -7.36 14.23 -9.57
C THR A 140 -8.83 13.91 -9.82
N ARG A 141 -9.24 12.63 -9.75
CA ARG A 141 -10.62 12.15 -9.90
C ARG A 141 -11.32 11.94 -8.56
#